data_AF-X0Z2Y9-F1
#
_entry.id   AF-X0Z2Y9-F1
#
_cell.length_a   1.000
_cell.length_b   1.000
_cell.length_c   1.000
_cell.angle_alpha   90.00
_cell.angle_beta   90.00
_cell.angle_gamma   90.00
#
_symmetry.space_group_name_H-M   'P 1'
#
loop_
_entity.id
_entity.type
_entity.pdbx_description
1 polymer ?
#
loop_
_entity_poly.entity_id
_entity_poly.type
_entity_poly.pdbx_seq_one_letter_code
_entity_poly.pdbx_strand_id
1 'polypeptide(L)'
;YKPIMTSPLTPSSRIAKLLWLKNNEPNTMKKVYALLEPKDYINFKLTGEYKTSLLSGRDFVDVKTGKVHSKFLNMLEIPESIIPKAVPSHSIIGTTTKSLEEEIGLPKGIPVIAGEMDSITSIIGTGIAKKNMCYNISGTSEIIGISIDQQVNLSRTKKQPYFGYPFYNNLQIIFEATQASGKSINWFIKNIIGSDKIPNELMIANKKNDFPKMNPLIFLPYIFLC
;
A
#
# COMPACT_ATOMS: atom_id res chain seq x y z
N TYR A 1 -1.83 21.45 15.84
CA TYR A 1 -2.29 21.08 14.48
C TYR A 1 -2.44 19.57 14.43
N LYS A 2 -3.63 19.03 14.19
CA LYS A 2 -3.82 17.58 14.00
C LYS A 2 -3.70 17.31 12.50
N PRO A 3 -2.73 16.50 12.05
CA PRO A 3 -2.57 16.22 10.63
C PRO A 3 -3.82 15.54 10.08
N ILE A 4 -4.29 16.02 8.92
CA ILE A 4 -5.49 15.51 8.25
C ILE A 4 -5.21 14.14 7.64
N MET A 5 -4.04 13.97 7.04
CA MET A 5 -3.60 12.70 6.47
C MET A 5 -2.64 11.96 7.40
N THR A 6 -2.68 10.64 7.37
CA THR A 6 -1.79 9.77 8.14
C THR A 6 -0.40 9.60 7.51
N SER A 7 -0.28 9.89 6.21
CA SER A 7 0.95 9.71 5.43
C SER A 7 1.47 11.05 4.89
N PRO A 8 2.80 11.21 4.68
CA PRO A 8 3.36 12.41 4.04
C PRO A 8 2.86 12.57 2.60
N LEU A 9 2.72 13.81 2.15
CA LEU A 9 2.49 14.12 0.74
C LEU A 9 3.76 13.84 -0.05
N THR A 10 3.65 12.94 -1.02
CA THR A 10 4.71 12.58 -1.97
C THR A 10 4.17 12.68 -3.40
N PRO A 11 5.03 12.73 -4.44
CA PRO A 11 4.57 12.63 -5.82
C PRO A 11 3.79 11.34 -6.13
N SER A 12 4.02 10.27 -5.35
CA SER A 12 3.27 9.02 -5.46
C SER A 12 1.87 9.08 -4.85
N SER A 13 1.59 10.08 -4.00
CA SER A 13 0.28 10.27 -3.37
C SER A 13 -0.80 10.60 -4.39
N ARG A 14 -1.98 10.02 -4.25
CA ARG A 14 -3.07 10.17 -5.24
C ARG A 14 -3.58 11.60 -5.30
N ILE A 15 -3.64 12.28 -4.15
CA ILE A 15 -3.98 13.70 -4.07
C ILE A 15 -3.00 14.59 -4.86
N ALA A 16 -1.70 14.26 -4.86
CA ALA A 16 -0.71 15.01 -5.62
C ALA A 16 -0.91 14.82 -7.14
N LYS A 17 -1.21 13.60 -7.58
CA LYS A 17 -1.55 13.31 -8.98
C LYS A 17 -2.84 14.00 -9.43
N LEU A 18 -3.83 14.05 -8.55
CA LEU A 18 -5.10 14.73 -8.83
C LEU A 18 -4.91 16.25 -8.96
N LEU A 19 -4.10 16.86 -8.09
CA LEU A 19 -3.71 18.26 -8.20
C LEU A 19 -2.92 18.54 -9.48
N TRP A 20 -2.01 17.63 -9.86
CA TRP A 20 -1.30 17.72 -11.12
C TRP A 20 -2.28 17.69 -12.30
N LEU A 21 -3.24 16.76 -12.31
CA LEU A 21 -4.26 16.65 -13.37
C LEU A 21 -5.11 17.92 -13.45
N LYS A 22 -5.54 18.46 -12.30
CA LYS A 22 -6.30 19.71 -12.23
C LYS A 22 -5.53 20.88 -12.85
N ASN A 23 -4.23 20.99 -12.55
CA ASN A 23 -3.41 22.13 -12.98
C ASN A 23 -2.90 22.02 -14.42
N ASN A 24 -2.67 20.81 -14.92
CA ASN A 24 -2.05 20.58 -16.23
C ASN A 24 -3.06 20.07 -17.28
N GLU A 25 -4.11 19.37 -16.88
CA GLU A 25 -5.15 18.81 -17.75
C GLU A 25 -6.57 19.10 -17.24
N PRO A 26 -6.97 20.38 -17.13
CA PRO A 26 -8.26 20.75 -16.54
C PRO A 26 -9.46 20.19 -17.31
N ASN A 27 -9.34 19.99 -18.63
CA ASN A 27 -10.40 19.40 -19.44
C ASN A 27 -10.59 17.90 -19.15
N THR A 28 -9.52 17.18 -18.83
CA THR A 28 -9.59 15.79 -18.36
C THR A 28 -10.22 15.76 -16.97
N MET A 29 -9.78 16.65 -16.06
CA MET A 29 -10.31 16.75 -14.70
C MET A 29 -11.83 16.98 -14.67
N LYS A 30 -12.36 17.83 -15.56
CA LYS A 30 -13.80 18.08 -15.70
C LYS A 30 -14.63 16.84 -16.08
N LYS A 31 -14.00 15.84 -16.71
CA LYS A 31 -14.65 14.60 -17.15
C LYS A 31 -14.52 13.47 -16.12
N VAL A 32 -13.78 13.69 -15.03
CA VAL A 32 -13.59 12.67 -14.00
C VAL A 32 -14.92 12.43 -13.28
N TYR A 33 -15.38 11.19 -13.34
CA TYR A 33 -16.58 10.75 -12.63
C TYR A 33 -16.27 10.14 -11.26
N ALA A 34 -15.23 9.31 -11.17
CA ALA A 34 -14.80 8.67 -9.93
C ALA A 34 -13.28 8.43 -9.94
N LEU A 35 -12.65 8.55 -8.77
CA LEU A 35 -11.26 8.24 -8.54
C LEU A 35 -11.11 6.86 -7.93
N LEU A 36 -10.68 5.88 -8.72
CA LEU A 36 -10.56 4.48 -8.31
C LEU A 36 -9.10 4.02 -8.30
N GLU A 37 -8.76 3.15 -7.35
CA GLU A 37 -7.55 2.33 -7.46
C GLU A 37 -7.79 1.18 -8.46
N PRO A 38 -6.74 0.53 -9.00
CA PRO A 38 -6.90 -0.57 -9.94
C PRO A 38 -7.84 -1.68 -9.44
N LYS A 39 -7.76 -2.03 -8.15
CA LYS A 39 -8.69 -3.01 -7.54
C LYS A 39 -10.14 -2.52 -7.57
N ASP A 40 -10.35 -1.23 -7.34
CA ASP A 40 -11.68 -0.63 -7.25
C ASP A 40 -12.31 -0.53 -8.65
N TYR A 41 -11.50 -0.34 -9.68
CA TYR A 41 -11.96 -0.42 -11.07
C TYR A 41 -12.41 -1.84 -11.44
N ILE A 42 -11.67 -2.87 -11.02
CA ILE A 42 -12.08 -4.27 -11.21
C ILE A 42 -13.38 -4.53 -10.45
N ASN A 43 -13.48 -4.09 -9.19
CA ASN A 43 -14.70 -4.19 -8.40
C ASN A 43 -15.90 -3.51 -9.08
N PHE A 44 -15.69 -2.32 -9.63
CA PHE A 44 -16.70 -1.61 -10.41
C PHE A 44 -17.12 -2.42 -11.65
N LYS A 45 -16.18 -3.00 -12.39
CA LYS A 45 -16.49 -3.88 -13.53
C LYS A 45 -17.27 -5.12 -13.10
N LEU A 46 -16.97 -5.66 -11.92
CA LEU A 46 -17.67 -6.83 -11.37
C LEU A 46 -19.09 -6.51 -10.89
N THR A 47 -19.30 -5.35 -10.28
CA THR A 47 -20.50 -5.08 -9.47
C THR A 47 -21.33 -3.87 -9.92
N GLY A 48 -20.77 -2.99 -10.74
CA GLY A 48 -21.34 -1.68 -11.07
C GLY A 48 -21.16 -0.61 -9.97
N GLU A 49 -20.50 -0.94 -8.85
CA GLU A 49 -20.45 -0.08 -7.67
C GLU A 49 -19.11 0.66 -7.55
N TYR A 50 -19.17 1.98 -7.33
CA TYR A 50 -17.99 2.83 -7.08
C TYR A 50 -17.66 2.89 -5.59
N LYS A 51 -16.98 1.85 -5.09
CA LYS A 51 -16.58 1.76 -3.68
C LYS A 51 -15.09 1.49 -3.57
N THR A 52 -14.49 2.01 -2.50
CA THR A 52 -13.10 1.73 -2.11
C THR A 52 -13.06 1.21 -0.67
N SER A 53 -11.92 0.70 -0.25
CA SER A 53 -11.70 0.32 1.13
C SER A 53 -11.21 1.51 1.96
N LEU A 54 -11.45 1.50 3.28
CA LEU A 54 -11.09 2.60 4.17
C LEU A 54 -9.59 2.98 4.06
N LEU A 55 -8.68 2.00 4.02
CA LEU A 55 -7.24 2.30 3.92
C LEU A 55 -6.83 2.74 2.51
N SER A 56 -7.35 2.13 1.44
CA SER A 56 -7.20 2.65 0.08
C SER A 56 -7.70 4.09 -0.06
N GLY A 57 -8.78 4.46 0.64
CA GLY A 57 -9.36 5.80 0.63
C GLY A 57 -8.58 6.86 1.43
N ARG A 58 -7.57 6.49 2.23
CA ARG A 58 -6.97 7.30 3.33
C ARG A 58 -6.52 8.73 3.00
N ASP A 59 -6.23 9.06 1.75
CA ASP A 59 -5.86 10.46 1.40
C ASP A 59 -7.09 11.39 1.34
N PHE A 60 -8.30 10.82 1.25
CA PHE A 60 -9.55 11.54 1.01
C PHE A 60 -10.58 11.36 2.13
N VAL A 61 -10.47 10.29 2.92
CA VAL A 61 -11.43 9.96 3.98
C VAL A 61 -10.75 9.67 5.31
N ASP A 62 -11.46 9.93 6.40
CA ASP A 62 -11.08 9.45 7.72
C ASP A 62 -11.21 7.93 7.75
N VAL A 63 -10.08 7.23 7.92
CA VAL A 63 -10.00 5.75 7.89
C VAL A 63 -10.81 5.05 8.98
N LYS A 64 -11.24 5.76 10.05
CA LYS A 64 -12.07 5.18 11.11
C LYS A 64 -13.55 5.31 10.80
N THR A 65 -13.96 6.40 10.16
CA THR A 65 -15.38 6.73 9.95
C THR A 65 -15.84 6.62 8.50
N GLY A 66 -14.91 6.55 7.54
CA GLY A 66 -15.17 6.62 6.10
C GLY A 66 -15.66 7.98 5.62
N LYS A 67 -15.71 8.99 6.50
CA LYS A 67 -16.18 10.34 6.15
C LYS A 67 -15.11 11.07 5.34
N VAL A 68 -15.54 11.70 4.26
CA VAL A 68 -14.69 12.52 3.41
C VAL A 68 -14.11 13.69 4.20
N HIS A 69 -12.85 14.03 3.94
CA HIS A 69 -12.19 15.21 4.47
C HIS A 69 -12.64 16.47 3.72
N SER A 70 -13.94 16.81 3.80
CA SER A 70 -14.59 17.89 3.06
C SER A 70 -13.82 19.22 3.09
N LYS A 71 -13.39 19.66 4.28
CA LYS A 71 -12.61 20.90 4.43
C LYS A 71 -11.28 20.86 3.67
N PHE A 72 -10.60 19.72 3.65
CA PHE A 72 -9.34 19.54 2.95
C PHE A 72 -9.54 19.53 1.43
N LEU A 73 -10.55 18.80 0.94
CA LEU A 73 -10.85 18.74 -0.49
C LEU A 73 -11.34 20.09 -1.02
N ASN A 74 -12.18 20.81 -0.25
CA ASN A 74 -12.63 22.15 -0.61
C ASN A 74 -11.47 23.15 -0.69
N MET A 75 -10.49 23.08 0.23
CA MET A 75 -9.28 23.91 0.16
C MET A 75 -8.45 23.66 -1.10
N LEU A 76 -8.51 22.44 -1.64
CA LEU A 76 -7.83 22.04 -2.87
C LEU A 76 -8.71 22.19 -4.12
N GLU A 77 -9.97 22.61 -3.93
CA GLU A 77 -11.04 22.65 -4.94
C GLU A 77 -11.18 21.32 -5.69
N ILE A 78 -11.13 20.23 -4.94
CA ILE A 78 -11.40 18.89 -5.44
C ILE A 78 -12.86 18.54 -5.09
N PRO A 79 -13.69 18.18 -6.08
CA PRO A 79 -15.09 17.85 -5.82
C PRO A 79 -15.20 16.56 -5.00
N GLU A 80 -15.98 16.57 -3.92
CA GLU A 80 -16.21 15.37 -3.12
C GLU A 80 -16.92 14.26 -3.90
N SER A 81 -17.68 14.63 -4.94
CA SER A 81 -18.47 13.70 -5.76
C SER A 81 -17.63 12.68 -6.52
N ILE A 82 -16.35 12.96 -6.78
CA ILE A 82 -15.46 12.01 -7.47
C ILE A 82 -14.81 11.02 -6.48
N ILE A 83 -14.95 11.22 -5.17
CA ILE A 83 -14.38 10.33 -4.17
C ILE A 83 -15.33 9.14 -3.95
N PRO A 84 -14.91 7.91 -4.22
CA PRO A 84 -15.76 6.74 -4.03
C PRO A 84 -16.08 6.55 -2.53
N LYS A 85 -17.24 5.94 -2.25
CA LYS A 85 -17.62 5.61 -0.88
C LYS A 85 -16.62 4.61 -0.30
N ALA A 86 -16.00 4.97 0.83
CA ALA A 86 -15.08 4.10 1.54
C ALA A 86 -15.82 3.18 2.53
N VAL A 87 -15.51 1.89 2.49
CA VAL A 87 -16.12 0.86 3.34
C VAL A 87 -15.05 -0.06 3.95
N PRO A 88 -15.35 -0.82 5.02
CA PRO A 88 -14.44 -1.86 5.51
C PRO A 88 -14.03 -2.83 4.38
N SER A 89 -12.77 -3.26 4.37
CA SER A 89 -12.23 -4.11 3.30
C SER A 89 -12.95 -5.45 3.14
N HIS A 90 -13.49 -5.98 4.23
CA HIS A 90 -14.27 -7.22 4.25
C HIS A 90 -15.76 -7.03 3.92
N SER A 91 -16.23 -5.81 3.65
CA SER A 91 -17.63 -5.56 3.32
C SER A 91 -17.94 -6.08 1.92
N ILE A 92 -19.08 -6.78 1.78
CA ILE A 92 -19.66 -7.09 0.47
C ILE A 92 -20.09 -5.76 -0.17
N ILE A 93 -19.50 -5.43 -1.31
CA ILE A 93 -19.75 -4.18 -2.02
C ILE A 93 -20.83 -4.31 -3.08
N GLY A 94 -21.14 -5.54 -3.49
CA GLY A 94 -22.15 -5.87 -4.49
C GLY A 94 -22.02 -7.35 -4.89
N THR A 95 -22.64 -7.69 -6.02
CA THR A 95 -22.54 -9.03 -6.61
C THR A 95 -22.19 -8.93 -8.08
N THR A 96 -21.60 -9.99 -8.64
CA THR A 96 -21.36 -10.10 -10.08
C THR A 96 -22.63 -9.83 -10.89
N THR A 97 -22.49 -9.03 -11.95
CA THR A 97 -23.61 -8.63 -12.81
C THR A 97 -24.00 -9.73 -13.81
N LYS A 98 -25.22 -9.63 -14.36
CA LYS A 98 -25.68 -10.52 -15.43
C LYS A 98 -24.83 -10.40 -16.70
N SER A 99 -24.35 -9.20 -17.01
CA SER A 99 -23.53 -8.96 -18.21
C SER A 99 -22.24 -9.77 -18.21
N LEU A 100 -21.64 -10.02 -17.05
CA LEU A 100 -20.41 -10.82 -16.93
C LEU A 100 -20.66 -12.31 -17.14
N GLU A 101 -21.84 -12.79 -16.78
CA GLU A 101 -22.25 -14.16 -17.07
C GLU A 101 -22.36 -14.37 -18.59
N GLU A 102 -22.93 -13.40 -19.29
CA GLU A 102 -23.08 -13.41 -20.75
C GLU A 102 -21.75 -13.20 -21.49
N GLU A 103 -20.86 -12.34 -20.99
CA GLU A 103 -19.59 -11.96 -21.66
C GLU A 103 -18.46 -12.97 -21.44
N ILE A 104 -18.29 -13.46 -20.21
CA ILE A 104 -17.13 -14.28 -19.80
C ILE A 104 -17.51 -15.55 -19.02
N GLY A 105 -18.81 -15.86 -18.89
CA GLY A 105 -19.27 -17.05 -18.17
C GLY A 105 -19.14 -16.96 -16.64
N LEU A 106 -18.92 -15.77 -16.07
CA LEU A 106 -18.84 -15.59 -14.62
C LEU A 106 -20.26 -15.52 -14.04
N PRO A 107 -20.71 -16.48 -13.20
CA PRO A 107 -22.10 -16.52 -12.74
C PRO A 107 -22.54 -15.22 -12.06
N LYS A 108 -23.77 -14.77 -12.36
CA LYS A 108 -24.39 -13.64 -11.66
C LYS A 108 -24.59 -13.96 -10.17
N GLY A 109 -24.49 -12.94 -9.33
CA GLY A 109 -24.89 -13.04 -7.92
C GLY A 109 -23.77 -13.48 -6.96
N ILE A 110 -22.55 -13.68 -7.45
CA ILE A 110 -21.38 -13.99 -6.61
C ILE A 110 -21.05 -12.74 -5.78
N PRO A 111 -21.03 -12.82 -4.43
CA PRO A 111 -20.64 -11.69 -3.60
C PRO A 111 -19.20 -11.25 -3.85
N VAL A 112 -19.00 -9.94 -3.98
CA VAL A 112 -17.68 -9.32 -4.13
C VAL A 112 -17.39 -8.48 -2.90
N ILE A 113 -16.22 -8.64 -2.27
CA ILE A 113 -15.77 -7.81 -1.15
C ILE A 113 -14.93 -6.63 -1.64
N ALA A 114 -14.86 -5.54 -0.86
CA ALA A 114 -14.08 -4.35 -1.23
C ALA A 114 -12.58 -4.64 -1.44
N GLY A 115 -12.04 -5.62 -0.71
CA GLY A 115 -10.62 -5.94 -0.71
C GLY A 115 -9.77 -4.82 -0.11
N GLU A 116 -8.45 -4.93 -0.23
CA GLU A 116 -7.52 -3.93 0.28
C GLU A 116 -6.26 -3.89 -0.61
N MET A 117 -5.37 -2.93 -0.37
CA MET A 117 -4.06 -2.85 -1.04
C MET A 117 -3.27 -4.16 -0.93
N ASP A 118 -2.44 -4.44 -1.93
CA ASP A 118 -1.54 -5.60 -2.02
C ASP A 118 -0.65 -5.77 -0.77
N SER A 119 -0.09 -4.68 -0.26
CA SER A 119 0.75 -4.65 0.93
C SER A 119 -0.03 -5.08 2.18
N ILE A 120 -1.25 -4.59 2.36
CA ILE A 120 -2.09 -4.93 3.52
C ILE A 120 -2.57 -6.37 3.45
N THR A 121 -2.99 -6.82 2.27
CA THR A 121 -3.40 -8.22 2.05
C THR A 121 -2.22 -9.18 2.21
N SER A 122 -1.01 -8.78 1.80
CA SER A 122 0.22 -9.54 2.05
C SER A 122 0.51 -9.67 3.55
N ILE A 123 0.34 -8.59 4.33
CA ILE A 123 0.50 -8.63 5.78
C ILE A 123 -0.51 -9.60 6.42
N ILE A 124 -1.77 -9.57 5.99
CA ILE A 124 -2.77 -10.57 6.43
C ILE A 124 -2.31 -11.98 6.07
N GLY A 125 -1.77 -12.17 4.86
CA GLY A 125 -1.24 -13.45 4.38
C GLY A 125 -0.08 -14.02 5.20
N THR A 126 0.63 -13.19 5.98
CA THR A 126 1.66 -13.66 6.93
C THR A 126 1.07 -14.29 8.20
N GLY A 127 -0.25 -14.25 8.39
CA GLY A 127 -0.94 -14.80 9.56
C GLY A 127 -0.99 -13.85 10.76
N ILE A 128 -0.69 -12.55 10.56
CA ILE A 128 -0.81 -11.53 11.61
C ILE A 128 -2.27 -11.38 12.02
N ALA A 129 -2.58 -11.84 13.24
CA ALA A 129 -3.95 -11.87 13.76
C ALA A 129 -4.08 -11.43 15.22
N LYS A 130 -2.96 -11.22 15.92
CA LYS A 130 -2.90 -10.82 17.34
C LYS A 130 -1.87 -9.71 17.52
N LYS A 131 -1.92 -9.02 18.66
CA LYS A 131 -0.89 -8.05 19.07
C LYS A 131 0.46 -8.72 19.32
N ASN A 132 1.53 -7.93 19.29
CA ASN A 132 2.91 -8.34 19.56
C ASN A 132 3.42 -9.42 18.59
N MET A 133 2.91 -9.43 17.36
CA MET A 133 3.46 -10.26 16.29
C MET A 133 4.31 -9.38 15.39
N CYS A 134 5.42 -9.94 14.90
CA CYS A 134 6.22 -9.31 13.85
C CYS A 134 5.95 -10.01 12.51
N TYR A 135 6.04 -9.25 11.43
CA TYR A 135 6.03 -9.79 10.08
C TYR A 135 7.19 -9.21 9.29
N ASN A 136 7.69 -10.01 8.36
CA ASN A 136 8.64 -9.57 7.35
C ASN A 136 8.18 -10.11 5.99
N ILE A 137 7.91 -9.18 5.07
CA ILE A 137 7.64 -9.48 3.67
C ILE A 137 8.88 -9.03 2.90
N SER A 138 9.72 -9.98 2.52
CA SER A 138 11.02 -9.71 1.90
C SER A 138 11.07 -10.20 0.47
N GLY A 139 11.65 -9.39 -0.41
CA GLY A 139 11.82 -9.64 -1.84
C GLY A 139 12.78 -8.60 -2.42
N THR A 140 12.50 -8.09 -3.62
CA THR A 140 13.29 -6.97 -4.19
C THR A 140 13.33 -5.77 -3.25
N SER A 141 12.16 -5.42 -2.69
CA SER A 141 11.98 -4.53 -1.54
C SER A 141 11.58 -5.35 -0.31
N GLU A 142 11.53 -4.71 0.84
CA GLU A 142 11.11 -5.35 2.08
C GLU A 142 10.17 -4.47 2.88
N ILE A 143 9.19 -5.09 3.54
CA ILE A 143 8.29 -4.47 4.50
C ILE A 143 8.41 -5.24 5.81
N ILE A 144 8.87 -4.55 6.85
CA ILE A 144 8.99 -5.11 8.20
C ILE A 144 8.10 -4.33 9.14
N GLY A 145 7.37 -5.04 9.99
CA GLY A 145 6.45 -4.40 10.92
C GLY A 145 6.01 -5.28 12.07
N ILE A 146 5.20 -4.66 12.93
CA ILE A 146 4.60 -5.28 14.10
C ILE A 146 3.11 -4.96 14.18
N SER A 147 2.37 -5.85 14.82
CA SER A 147 0.98 -5.61 15.24
C SER A 147 0.91 -5.18 16.70
N ILE A 148 0.03 -4.23 17.00
CA ILE A 148 -0.19 -3.69 18.33
C ILE A 148 -1.69 -3.50 18.59
N ASP A 149 -2.12 -3.50 19.85
CA ASP A 149 -3.50 -3.23 20.28
C ASP A 149 -3.73 -1.79 20.75
N GLN A 150 -2.64 -1.04 20.99
CA GLN A 150 -2.71 0.33 21.46
C GLN A 150 -2.87 1.29 20.28
N GLN A 151 -3.85 2.22 20.37
CA GLN A 151 -3.98 3.32 19.42
C GLN A 151 -2.87 4.34 19.61
N VAL A 152 -1.70 4.09 19.01
CA VAL A 152 -0.65 5.12 18.89
C VAL A 152 -1.02 6.09 17.78
N ASN A 153 -0.47 7.30 17.88
CA ASN A 153 -0.61 8.29 16.84
C ASN A 153 0.10 7.78 15.57
N LEU A 154 -0.69 7.54 14.52
CA LEU A 154 -0.25 6.96 13.25
C LEU A 154 0.36 7.99 12.29
N SER A 155 0.38 9.26 12.67
CA SER A 155 0.95 10.31 11.84
C SER A 155 2.46 10.18 11.78
N ARG A 156 2.98 9.96 10.56
CA ARG A 156 4.42 9.97 10.33
C ARG A 156 4.99 11.35 10.64
N THR A 157 5.98 11.42 11.54
CA THR A 157 6.68 12.65 11.90
C THR A 157 8.19 12.43 11.87
N LYS A 158 9.00 13.49 11.99
CA LYS A 158 10.46 13.33 12.16
C LYS A 158 10.84 12.42 13.34
N LYS A 159 10.01 12.37 14.38
CA LYS A 159 10.21 11.51 15.57
C LYS A 159 9.55 10.13 15.44
N GLN A 160 8.68 9.93 14.46
CA GLN A 160 7.97 8.69 14.18
C GLN A 160 8.13 8.38 12.68
N PRO A 161 9.30 7.86 12.26
CA PRO A 161 9.60 7.67 10.86
C PRO A 161 8.97 6.40 10.28
N TYR A 162 7.91 5.88 10.90
CA TYR A 162 7.19 4.69 10.48
C TYR A 162 5.80 5.00 9.92
N PHE A 163 5.28 4.12 9.09
CA PHE A 163 3.85 4.11 8.75
C PHE A 163 3.05 3.39 9.83
N GLY A 164 1.83 3.86 10.06
CA GLY A 164 0.89 3.22 10.95
C GLY A 164 -0.50 3.20 10.33
N TYR A 165 -1.17 2.04 10.33
CA TYR A 165 -2.54 1.91 9.85
C TYR A 165 -3.41 1.13 10.85
N PRO A 166 -4.71 1.49 10.98
CA PRO A 166 -5.69 0.58 11.54
C PRO A 166 -5.67 -0.76 10.81
N PHE A 167 -5.89 -1.84 11.54
CA PHE A 167 -5.84 -3.20 11.03
C PHE A 167 -6.98 -4.04 11.61
N TYR A 168 -7.08 -5.30 11.17
CA TYR A 168 -8.13 -6.24 11.58
C TYR A 168 -8.15 -6.46 13.11
N ASN A 169 -9.31 -6.83 13.67
CA ASN A 169 -9.49 -7.13 15.11
C ASN A 169 -9.06 -6.01 16.08
N ASN A 170 -9.34 -4.74 15.74
CA ASN A 170 -8.95 -3.57 16.53
C ASN A 170 -7.43 -3.44 16.73
N LEU A 171 -6.63 -4.11 15.89
CA LEU A 171 -5.19 -3.95 15.88
C LEU A 171 -4.79 -2.70 15.10
N GLN A 172 -3.55 -2.29 15.29
CA GLN A 172 -2.83 -1.43 14.37
C GLN A 172 -1.58 -2.17 13.90
N ILE A 173 -1.17 -1.87 12.68
CA ILE A 173 0.13 -2.30 12.16
C ILE A 173 1.03 -1.07 12.08
N ILE A 174 2.28 -1.25 12.51
CA ILE A 174 3.36 -0.29 12.35
C ILE A 174 4.43 -0.94 11.52
N PHE A 175 4.88 -0.26 10.47
CA PHE A 175 5.89 -0.81 9.58
C PHE A 175 6.71 0.27 8.90
N GLU A 176 7.84 -0.16 8.37
CA GLU A 176 8.59 0.57 7.36
C GLU A 176 8.88 -0.31 6.16
N ALA A 177 9.20 0.35 5.05
CA ALA A 177 9.56 -0.31 3.82
C ALA A 177 10.95 0.16 3.37
N THR A 178 11.76 -0.77 2.88
CA THR A 178 13.04 -0.46 2.23
C THR A 178 13.01 -0.95 0.78
N GLN A 179 13.53 -0.12 -0.13
CA GLN A 179 13.66 -0.49 -1.56
C GLN A 179 14.94 -1.28 -1.85
N ALA A 180 15.81 -1.45 -0.85
CA ALA A 180 17.15 -2.00 -1.01
C ALA A 180 17.35 -3.31 -0.22
N SER A 181 16.33 -4.17 -0.20
CA SER A 181 16.45 -5.54 0.31
C SER A 181 17.14 -6.44 -0.73
N GLY A 182 16.47 -7.40 -1.35
CA GLY A 182 17.05 -8.28 -2.37
C GLY A 182 17.68 -7.54 -3.54
N LYS A 183 17.22 -6.31 -3.84
CA LYS A 183 17.84 -5.46 -4.86
C LYS A 183 19.30 -5.10 -4.56
N SER A 184 19.67 -4.94 -3.28
CA SER A 184 21.07 -4.66 -2.89
C SER A 184 21.97 -5.89 -3.05
N ILE A 185 21.42 -7.07 -2.76
CA ILE A 185 22.09 -8.35 -3.00
C ILE A 185 22.32 -8.53 -4.50
N ASN A 186 21.29 -8.37 -5.33
CA ASN A 186 21.40 -8.46 -6.78
C ASN A 186 22.41 -7.45 -7.35
N TRP A 187 22.40 -6.21 -6.85
CA TRP A 187 23.38 -5.20 -7.25
C TRP A 187 24.80 -5.63 -6.90
N PHE A 188 25.04 -6.14 -5.69
CA PHE A 188 26.36 -6.60 -5.26
C PHE A 188 26.86 -7.76 -6.12
N ILE A 189 26.00 -8.75 -6.37
CA ILE A 189 26.33 -9.91 -7.21
C ILE A 189 26.73 -9.47 -8.62
N LYS A 190 25.91 -8.60 -9.22
CA LYS A 190 26.14 -8.16 -10.60
C LYS A 190 27.37 -7.26 -10.73
N ASN A 191 27.57 -6.31 -9.81
CA ASN A 191 28.56 -5.24 -9.97
C ASN A 191 29.89 -5.49 -9.24
N ILE A 192 29.88 -6.30 -8.18
CA ILE A 192 31.09 -6.60 -7.40
C ILE A 192 31.60 -8.01 -7.68
N ILE A 193 30.71 -9.01 -7.70
CA ILE A 193 31.09 -10.40 -8.02
C ILE A 193 31.21 -10.59 -9.54
N GLY A 194 30.48 -9.81 -10.34
CA GLY A 194 30.48 -9.92 -11.81
C GLY A 194 29.79 -11.19 -12.30
N SER A 195 28.73 -11.64 -11.61
CA SER A 195 28.02 -12.88 -11.93
C SER A 195 26.58 -12.62 -12.35
N ASP A 196 26.09 -13.38 -13.34
CA ASP A 196 24.68 -13.44 -13.71
C ASP A 196 23.89 -14.50 -12.92
N LYS A 197 24.54 -15.16 -11.95
CA LYS A 197 23.92 -16.18 -11.11
C LYS A 197 22.90 -15.58 -10.15
N ILE A 198 21.86 -16.36 -9.85
CA ILE A 198 20.85 -15.98 -8.86
C ILE A 198 21.42 -16.02 -7.43
N PRO A 199 20.93 -15.15 -6.50
CA PRO A 199 21.45 -15.05 -5.13
C PRO A 199 21.58 -16.37 -4.37
N ASN A 200 20.66 -17.32 -4.61
CA ASN A 200 20.67 -18.63 -3.96
C ASN A 200 21.94 -19.44 -4.24
N GLU A 201 22.54 -19.31 -5.44
CA GLU A 201 23.77 -20.02 -5.79
C GLU A 201 25.00 -19.47 -5.05
N LEU A 202 25.00 -18.18 -4.70
CA LEU A 202 26.10 -17.52 -4.01
C LEU A 202 26.03 -17.69 -2.49
N MET A 203 24.84 -17.74 -1.89
CA MET A 203 24.68 -18.16 -0.49
C MET A 203 25.15 -19.60 -0.25
N ILE A 204 24.93 -20.50 -1.21
CA ILE A 204 25.43 -21.89 -1.14
C ILE A 204 26.96 -21.93 -1.20
N ALA A 205 27.59 -21.01 -1.95
CA ALA A 205 29.04 -20.94 -2.07
C ALA A 205 29.74 -20.52 -0.75
N ASN A 206 29.04 -19.80 0.15
CA ASN A 206 29.59 -19.31 1.42
C ASN A 206 29.29 -20.21 2.64
N LYS A 207 29.02 -21.51 2.44
CA LYS A 207 28.74 -22.44 3.56
C LYS A 207 29.85 -22.54 4.61
N LYS A 208 31.10 -22.18 4.27
CA LYS A 208 32.25 -22.26 5.17
C LYS A 208 32.38 -21.05 6.11
N ASN A 209 31.74 -19.92 5.78
CA ASN A 209 31.83 -18.66 6.53
C ASN A 209 33.27 -18.29 6.92
N ASP A 210 34.22 -18.57 6.03
CA ASP A 210 35.68 -18.48 6.22
C ASP A 210 36.22 -17.10 5.81
N PHE A 211 35.39 -16.06 5.96
CA PHE A 211 35.84 -14.69 5.72
C PHE A 211 37.08 -14.40 6.59
N PRO A 212 38.14 -13.81 6.02
CA PRO A 212 39.28 -13.39 6.80
C PRO A 212 38.81 -12.49 7.95
N LYS A 213 39.47 -12.55 9.11
CA LYS A 213 39.23 -11.61 10.22
C LYS A 213 39.53 -10.19 9.73
N MET A 214 38.53 -9.55 9.15
CA MET A 214 38.58 -8.18 8.70
C MET A 214 38.20 -7.25 9.86
N ASN A 215 38.71 -6.01 9.81
CA ASN A 215 38.08 -4.90 10.52
C ASN A 215 36.59 -4.86 10.12
N PRO A 216 35.66 -4.53 11.03
CA PRO A 216 34.23 -4.62 10.74
C PRO A 216 33.89 -3.79 9.50
N LEU A 217 33.53 -4.48 8.42
CA LEU A 217 33.06 -3.85 7.19
C LEU A 217 31.61 -3.43 7.42
N ILE A 218 31.34 -2.13 7.34
CA ILE A 218 29.99 -1.58 7.44
C ILE A 218 29.49 -1.29 6.03
N PHE A 219 28.41 -1.96 5.64
CA PHE A 219 27.68 -1.68 4.41
C PHE A 219 26.39 -0.93 4.72
N LEU A 220 26.21 0.25 4.13
CA LEU A 220 25.00 1.07 4.24
C LEU A 220 24.17 0.91 2.95
N PRO A 221 23.05 0.17 2.97
CA PRO A 221 22.33 -0.25 1.76
C PRO A 221 21.44 0.85 1.14
N TYR A 222 21.86 2.12 1.12
CA TYR A 222 21.08 3.26 0.60
C TYR A 222 21.31 3.51 -0.90
N ILE A 223 21.45 2.43 -1.67
CA ILE A 223 21.88 2.48 -3.08
C ILE A 223 20.76 2.79 -4.08
N PHE A 224 19.50 2.78 -3.62
CA PHE A 224 18.33 3.19 -4.40
C PHE A 224 17.56 4.22 -3.58
N LEU A 225 17.85 5.50 -3.81
CA LEU A 225 17.09 6.59 -3.20
C LEU A 225 15.72 6.72 -3.89
N CYS A 226 14.67 6.82 -3.08
CA CYS A 226 13.35 7.30 -3.49
C CYS A 226 13.24 8.81 -3.26
#